data_AF-X0Y181-F1
#
_entry.id   AF-X0Y181-F1
#
_cell.length_a   1.000
_cell.length_b   1.000
_cell.length_c   1.000
_cell.angle_alpha   90.00
_cell.angle_beta   90.00
_cell.angle_gamma   90.00
#
_symmetry.space_group_name_H-M   'P 1'
#
loop_
_entity.id
_entity.type
_entity.pdbx_description
1 polymer ?
#
loop_
_entity_poly.entity_id
_entity_poly.type
_entity_poly.pdbx_seq_one_letter_code
_entity_poly.pdbx_strand_id
1 'polypeptide(L)'
;GDQIIVMPGHTERLTADDTIAMDVQGVGVYGLGLGDNRPSLFYDATGTNGQVHITACDTRWSGIVHVASLAAVAAGLHIGGALNNVEVDHCLFTFDATGVEFTNMIFLGDGGVPDVTNCYIHDNWFEAENVDGCGSAILIDDCQYVRICDNLFTGDFNSVAIDGAAGASIDYVITGNTILNYDTGFTVDLEDGATGFCANNTIAGGGAIAGIVDWGD
;
A
#
# COMPACT_ATOMS: atom_id res chain seq x y z
N GLY A 1 -16.13 -2.47 16.43
CA GLY A 1 -17.42 -2.79 15.82
C GLY A 1 -17.40 -4.26 15.46
N ASP A 2 -17.89 -4.59 14.27
CA ASP A 2 -17.94 -5.97 13.80
C ASP A 2 -16.56 -6.46 13.35
N GLN A 3 -16.39 -7.78 13.35
CA GLN A 3 -15.11 -8.44 13.05
C GLN A 3 -15.39 -9.55 12.03
N ILE A 4 -14.75 -9.46 10.87
CA ILE A 4 -14.82 -10.45 9.81
C ILE A 4 -13.53 -11.26 9.88
N ILE A 5 -13.67 -12.56 10.05
CA ILE A 5 -12.54 -13.49 10.12
C ILE A 5 -12.49 -14.30 8.84
N VAL A 6 -11.37 -14.20 8.11
CA VAL A 6 -11.14 -14.96 6.89
C VAL A 6 -10.25 -16.17 7.23
N MET A 7 -10.78 -17.36 6.98
CA MET A 7 -10.15 -18.60 7.40
C MET A 7 -8.86 -18.89 6.60
N PRO A 8 -7.90 -19.63 7.20
CA PRO A 8 -6.67 -20.01 6.50
C PRO A 8 -6.95 -20.80 5.22
N GLY A 9 -6.18 -20.51 4.18
CA GLY A 9 -6.29 -21.14 2.86
C GLY A 9 -7.49 -20.71 2.03
N HIS A 10 -8.27 -19.70 2.48
CA HIS A 10 -9.30 -19.09 1.63
C HIS A 10 -8.66 -18.39 0.43
N THR A 11 -9.24 -18.57 -0.75
CA THR A 11 -8.81 -17.88 -1.96
C THR A 11 -10.03 -17.27 -2.62
N GLU A 12 -10.01 -15.95 -2.76
CA GLU A 12 -11.01 -15.18 -3.50
C GLU A 12 -10.38 -14.66 -4.80
N ARG A 13 -11.13 -14.67 -5.89
CA ARG A 13 -10.76 -13.97 -7.13
C ARG A 13 -11.66 -12.77 -7.31
N LEU A 14 -11.05 -11.59 -7.35
CA LEU A 14 -11.75 -10.34 -7.61
C LEU A 14 -11.84 -10.15 -9.11
N THR A 15 -12.89 -10.71 -9.71
CA THR A 15 -13.15 -10.64 -11.15
C THR A 15 -14.06 -9.48 -11.55
N ALA A 16 -14.48 -8.68 -10.58
CA ALA A 16 -15.38 -7.55 -10.77
C ALA A 16 -15.04 -6.41 -9.82
N ASP A 17 -15.56 -5.25 -10.22
CA ASP A 17 -15.41 -3.96 -9.58
C ASP A 17 -15.92 -3.93 -8.13
N ASP A 18 -15.20 -3.25 -7.23
CA ASP A 18 -15.57 -2.97 -5.82
C ASP A 18 -16.14 -4.20 -5.08
N THR A 19 -15.63 -5.39 -5.41
CA THR A 19 -16.16 -6.65 -4.89
C THR A 19 -16.08 -6.70 -3.36
N ILE A 20 -15.10 -6.01 -2.78
CA ILE A 20 -14.93 -5.87 -1.33
C ILE A 20 -14.82 -4.38 -1.00
N ALA A 21 -15.82 -3.87 -0.29
CA ALA A 21 -15.82 -2.53 0.27
C ALA A 21 -15.99 -2.59 1.80
N MET A 22 -15.13 -1.88 2.53
CA MET A 22 -15.26 -1.62 3.95
C MET A 22 -15.88 -0.22 4.14
N ASP A 23 -17.21 -0.17 4.06
CA ASP A 23 -18.02 1.06 4.09
C ASP A 23 -18.75 1.27 5.43
N VAL A 24 -18.46 0.43 6.43
CA VAL A 24 -19.04 0.51 7.78
C VAL A 24 -17.95 0.81 8.81
N GLN A 25 -18.16 1.89 9.58
CA GLN A 25 -17.23 2.33 10.61
C GLN A 25 -17.03 1.25 11.70
N GLY A 26 -15.79 1.08 12.15
CA GLY A 26 -15.49 0.17 13.26
C GLY A 26 -15.40 -1.31 12.86
N VAL A 27 -15.45 -1.63 11.57
CA VAL A 27 -15.30 -3.00 11.05
C VAL A 27 -13.83 -3.35 10.87
N GLY A 28 -13.44 -4.52 11.36
CA GLY A 28 -12.12 -5.10 11.09
C GLY A 28 -12.23 -6.38 10.28
N VAL A 29 -11.32 -6.58 9.33
CA VAL A 29 -11.15 -7.81 8.54
C VAL A 29 -9.81 -8.41 8.88
N TYR A 30 -9.81 -9.68 9.30
CA TYR A 30 -8.62 -10.39 9.79
C TYR A 30 -8.46 -11.73 9.09
N GLY A 31 -7.39 -11.86 8.33
CA GLY A 31 -6.92 -13.12 7.81
C GLY A 31 -6.20 -13.93 8.86
N LEU A 32 -6.56 -15.21 8.96
CA LEU A 32 -5.85 -16.18 9.78
C LEU A 32 -4.94 -17.05 8.92
N GLY A 33 -3.80 -17.47 9.46
CA GLY A 33 -2.88 -18.37 8.78
C GLY A 33 -1.44 -17.92 8.92
N LEU A 34 -0.53 -18.69 8.33
CA LEU A 34 0.91 -18.40 8.31
C LEU A 34 1.45 -18.71 6.92
N GLY A 35 2.36 -17.87 6.42
CA GLY A 35 2.91 -18.00 5.06
C GLY A 35 1.81 -18.04 4.01
N ASP A 36 1.90 -19.04 3.12
CA ASP A 36 0.96 -19.27 2.01
C ASP A 36 -0.42 -19.78 2.45
N ASN A 37 -0.58 -20.19 3.72
CA ASN A 37 -1.87 -20.59 4.25
C ASN A 37 -2.69 -19.39 4.76
N ARG A 38 -2.18 -18.16 4.65
CA ARG A 38 -2.99 -16.95 4.83
C ARG A 38 -4.04 -16.87 3.70
N PRO A 39 -5.20 -16.26 3.95
CA PRO A 39 -6.18 -16.02 2.90
C PRO A 39 -5.60 -15.12 1.81
N SER A 40 -5.97 -15.39 0.56
CA SER A 40 -5.46 -14.70 -0.62
C SER A 40 -6.57 -14.10 -1.46
N LEU A 41 -6.30 -12.90 -1.99
CA LEU A 41 -7.11 -12.20 -2.96
C LEU A 41 -6.31 -12.10 -4.26
N PHE A 42 -6.84 -12.70 -5.33
CA PHE A 42 -6.28 -12.62 -6.68
C PHE A 42 -7.03 -11.57 -7.48
N TYR A 43 -6.30 -10.65 -8.10
CA TYR A 43 -6.83 -9.49 -8.78
C TYR A 43 -6.89 -9.73 -10.29
N ASP A 44 -8.05 -10.22 -10.75
CA ASP A 44 -8.29 -10.70 -12.12
C ASP A 44 -9.14 -9.72 -12.96
N ALA A 45 -9.35 -8.49 -12.48
CA ALA A 45 -10.08 -7.42 -13.17
C ALA A 45 -9.20 -6.20 -13.48
N THR A 46 -9.33 -5.63 -14.68
CA THR A 46 -8.56 -4.44 -15.12
C THR A 46 -9.21 -3.13 -14.65
N GLY A 47 -8.39 -2.12 -14.34
CA GLY A 47 -8.84 -0.74 -14.11
C GLY A 47 -8.91 -0.35 -12.63
N THR A 48 -9.43 0.85 -12.35
CA THR A 48 -9.57 1.46 -11.00
C THR A 48 -10.42 0.65 -10.03
N ASN A 49 -11.09 -0.40 -10.49
CA ASN A 49 -12.18 -1.01 -9.76
C ASN A 49 -11.84 -2.43 -9.26
N GLY A 50 -10.73 -3.02 -9.71
CA GLY A 50 -10.20 -4.27 -9.18
C GLY A 50 -9.43 -4.04 -7.88
N GLN A 51 -10.01 -3.35 -6.89
CA GLN A 51 -9.34 -3.00 -5.64
C GLN A 51 -10.24 -3.33 -4.45
N VAL A 52 -9.65 -3.51 -3.27
CA VAL A 52 -10.40 -3.49 -2.01
C VAL A 52 -10.52 -2.03 -1.58
N HIS A 53 -11.75 -1.56 -1.38
CA HIS A 53 -12.01 -0.16 -1.08
C HIS A 53 -12.33 0.02 0.40
N ILE A 54 -11.59 0.87 1.10
CA ILE A 54 -11.84 1.23 2.51
C ILE A 54 -12.32 2.68 2.54
N THR A 55 -13.59 2.88 2.88
CA THR A 55 -14.28 4.19 2.86
C THR A 55 -14.89 4.56 4.20
N ALA A 56 -14.50 3.86 5.27
CA ALA A 56 -15.03 4.08 6.61
C ALA A 56 -13.93 4.18 7.68
N CYS A 57 -14.21 5.00 8.69
CA CYS A 57 -13.31 5.23 9.83
C CYS A 57 -13.19 4.04 10.77
N ASP A 58 -12.16 4.07 11.63
CA ASP A 58 -11.93 3.11 12.71
C ASP A 58 -11.92 1.65 12.21
N THR A 59 -11.37 1.44 11.02
CA THR A 59 -11.32 0.14 10.35
C THR A 59 -9.93 -0.48 10.43
N ARG A 60 -9.87 -1.80 10.27
CA ARG A 60 -8.61 -2.53 10.22
C ARG A 60 -8.63 -3.61 9.15
N TRP A 61 -7.56 -3.70 8.37
CA TRP A 61 -7.34 -4.73 7.37
C TRP A 61 -6.04 -5.47 7.67
N SER A 62 -6.14 -6.76 8.02
CA SER A 62 -4.99 -7.48 8.58
C SER A 62 -4.83 -8.88 8.00
N GLY A 63 -3.59 -9.30 7.77
CA GLY A 63 -3.24 -10.71 7.55
C GLY A 63 -3.68 -11.30 6.20
N ILE A 64 -3.98 -10.47 5.20
CA ILE A 64 -4.40 -10.90 3.85
C ILE A 64 -3.21 -10.88 2.87
N VAL A 65 -3.18 -11.84 1.94
CA VAL A 65 -2.26 -11.84 0.80
C VAL A 65 -2.97 -11.27 -0.42
N HIS A 66 -2.41 -10.22 -1.01
CA HIS A 66 -2.88 -9.53 -2.20
C HIS A 66 -1.98 -9.93 -3.37
N VAL A 67 -2.57 -10.50 -4.42
CA VAL A 67 -1.83 -11.06 -5.54
C VAL A 67 -2.30 -10.42 -6.85
N ALA A 68 -1.47 -9.58 -7.45
CA ALA A 68 -1.71 -9.11 -8.80
C ALA A 68 -1.68 -10.30 -9.78
N SER A 69 -2.67 -10.37 -10.66
CA SER A 69 -2.83 -11.42 -11.67
C SER A 69 -3.11 -10.87 -13.07
N LEU A 70 -2.81 -9.58 -13.25
CA LEU A 70 -2.95 -8.83 -14.49
C LEU A 70 -1.80 -7.82 -14.63
N ALA A 71 -1.50 -7.45 -15.88
CA ALA A 71 -0.45 -6.51 -16.26
C ALA A 71 -0.71 -5.03 -15.86
N ALA A 72 -1.69 -4.75 -15.01
CA ALA A 72 -1.98 -3.42 -14.44
C ALA A 72 -3.24 -3.49 -13.56
N VAL A 73 -3.05 -3.80 -12.29
CA VAL A 73 -4.11 -3.65 -11.26
C VAL A 73 -3.96 -2.27 -10.63
N ALA A 74 -4.97 -1.40 -10.73
CA ALA A 74 -4.82 0.00 -10.31
C ALA A 74 -4.39 0.14 -8.85
N ALA A 75 -5.05 -0.57 -7.93
CA ALA A 75 -4.52 -0.76 -6.59
C ALA A 75 -4.92 -2.08 -5.93
N GLY A 76 -4.11 -2.54 -4.97
CA GLY A 76 -4.50 -3.64 -4.08
C GLY A 76 -5.52 -3.17 -3.05
N LEU A 77 -5.14 -2.16 -2.26
CA LEU A 77 -6.02 -1.43 -1.36
C LEU A 77 -6.14 0.03 -1.81
N HIS A 78 -7.36 0.55 -1.80
CA HIS A 78 -7.63 1.97 -1.92
C HIS A 78 -8.32 2.46 -0.64
N ILE A 79 -7.73 3.47 -0.01
CA ILE A 79 -8.17 4.04 1.25
C ILE A 79 -8.44 5.53 1.00
N GLY A 80 -9.71 5.91 0.95
CA GLY A 80 -10.10 7.26 0.53
C GLY A 80 -11.51 7.62 0.96
N GLY A 81 -11.84 8.92 0.93
CA GLY A 81 -13.18 9.42 1.21
C GLY A 81 -13.32 10.18 2.53
N ALA A 82 -12.35 11.02 2.91
CA ALA A 82 -12.40 11.86 4.10
C ALA A 82 -12.57 11.05 5.42
N LEU A 83 -11.68 10.08 5.66
CA LEU A 83 -11.78 9.11 6.75
C LEU A 83 -10.61 9.19 7.75
N ASN A 84 -10.73 8.48 8.88
CA ASN A 84 -9.67 8.43 9.88
C ASN A 84 -9.52 7.08 10.59
N ASN A 85 -8.36 6.90 11.23
CA ASN A 85 -8.05 5.75 12.10
C ASN A 85 -8.15 4.40 11.36
N VAL A 86 -7.46 4.27 10.24
CA VAL A 86 -7.36 3.01 9.49
C VAL A 86 -6.05 2.33 9.82
N GLU A 87 -6.09 1.03 10.12
CA GLU A 87 -4.90 0.20 10.35
C GLU A 87 -4.78 -0.86 9.25
N VAL A 88 -3.61 -0.95 8.61
CA VAL A 88 -3.27 -2.00 7.64
C VAL A 88 -2.02 -2.73 8.10
N ASP A 89 -2.14 -4.02 8.38
CA ASP A 89 -1.05 -4.75 9.02
C ASP A 89 -0.91 -6.23 8.65
N HIS A 90 0.32 -6.76 8.76
CA HIS A 90 0.62 -8.18 8.51
C HIS A 90 0.17 -8.72 7.14
N CYS A 91 -0.02 -7.82 6.15
CA CYS A 91 -0.39 -8.18 4.79
C CYS A 91 0.84 -8.48 3.93
N LEU A 92 0.61 -9.18 2.81
CA LEU A 92 1.60 -9.34 1.74
C LEU A 92 0.99 -8.84 0.45
N PHE A 93 1.69 -7.99 -0.28
CA PHE A 93 1.35 -7.57 -1.63
C PHE A 93 2.40 -8.14 -2.59
N THR A 94 1.96 -8.91 -3.57
CA THR A 94 2.83 -9.66 -4.49
C THR A 94 2.12 -9.89 -5.83
N PHE A 95 2.70 -10.71 -6.69
CA PHE A 95 2.27 -10.98 -8.05
C PHE A 95 2.38 -12.48 -8.37
N ASP A 96 1.60 -12.99 -9.34
CA ASP A 96 1.59 -14.43 -9.66
C ASP A 96 2.39 -14.85 -10.90
N ALA A 97 2.87 -13.88 -11.70
CA ALA A 97 3.60 -14.13 -12.93
C ALA A 97 4.52 -12.97 -13.31
N THR A 98 5.44 -13.19 -14.25
CA THR A 98 6.21 -12.10 -14.87
C THR A 98 5.28 -11.22 -15.71
N GLY A 99 5.44 -9.90 -15.59
CA GLY A 99 4.61 -8.89 -16.24
C GLY A 99 3.17 -8.80 -15.74
N VAL A 100 2.98 -9.07 -14.44
CA VAL A 100 1.76 -8.72 -13.71
C VAL A 100 2.12 -7.91 -12.48
N GLU A 101 1.35 -6.86 -12.22
CA GLU A 101 1.74 -5.83 -11.27
C GLU A 101 0.53 -5.04 -10.76
N PHE A 102 0.74 -4.43 -9.59
CA PHE A 102 -0.06 -3.31 -9.15
C PHE A 102 0.54 -2.01 -9.72
N THR A 103 -0.30 -1.08 -10.16
CA THR A 103 0.15 0.31 -10.31
C THR A 103 0.51 0.88 -8.95
N ASN A 104 -0.38 0.73 -7.95
CA ASN A 104 -0.10 1.07 -6.56
C ASN A 104 -0.50 -0.09 -5.64
N MET A 105 0.34 -0.58 -4.73
CA MET A 105 -0.11 -1.67 -3.84
C MET A 105 -1.13 -1.16 -2.81
N ILE A 106 -0.86 0.00 -2.21
CA ILE A 106 -1.79 0.78 -1.40
C ILE A 106 -1.85 2.20 -1.94
N PHE A 107 -3.06 2.69 -2.18
CA PHE A 107 -3.32 4.09 -2.49
C PHE A 107 -4.10 4.74 -1.35
N LEU A 108 -3.56 5.83 -0.79
CA LEU A 108 -4.20 6.66 0.23
C LEU A 108 -4.58 8.01 -0.37
N GLY A 109 -5.87 8.32 -0.34
CA GLY A 109 -6.43 9.59 -0.79
C GLY A 109 -7.20 9.50 -2.11
N ASP A 110 -7.99 10.55 -2.36
CA ASP A 110 -8.83 10.79 -3.53
C ASP A 110 -8.69 12.27 -4.02
N GLY A 111 -7.65 12.98 -3.56
CA GLY A 111 -7.43 14.40 -3.81
C GLY A 111 -8.29 15.35 -2.95
N GLY A 112 -8.82 14.89 -1.82
CA GLY A 112 -9.47 15.72 -0.80
C GLY A 112 -8.49 16.18 0.28
N VAL A 113 -8.62 17.42 0.80
CA VAL A 113 -7.69 17.95 1.83
C VAL A 113 -8.36 18.16 3.20
N PRO A 114 -8.00 17.42 4.26
CA PRO A 114 -7.27 16.16 4.25
C PRO A 114 -8.18 14.97 3.90
N ASP A 115 -7.66 13.98 3.18
CA ASP A 115 -8.44 12.82 2.78
C ASP A 115 -8.43 11.72 3.83
N VAL A 116 -7.23 11.24 4.16
CA VAL A 116 -7.05 10.19 5.15
C VAL A 116 -6.22 10.73 6.29
N THR A 117 -6.72 10.56 7.53
CA THR A 117 -6.00 10.99 8.73
C THR A 117 -5.74 9.86 9.72
N ASN A 118 -4.55 9.87 10.35
CA ASN A 118 -4.15 8.85 11.33
C ASN A 118 -4.25 7.40 10.78
N CYS A 119 -3.85 7.20 9.52
CA CYS A 119 -3.69 5.85 8.97
C CYS A 119 -2.36 5.25 9.44
N TYR A 120 -2.37 3.97 9.82
CA TYR A 120 -1.19 3.25 10.28
C TYR A 120 -0.97 1.99 9.43
N ILE A 121 0.12 1.98 8.68
CA ILE A 121 0.52 0.90 7.79
C ILE A 121 1.80 0.29 8.33
N HIS A 122 1.72 -0.93 8.85
CA HIS A 122 2.86 -1.54 9.52
C HIS A 122 2.93 -3.07 9.46
N ASP A 123 4.13 -3.62 9.65
CA ASP A 123 4.37 -5.08 9.60
C ASP A 123 3.93 -5.73 8.28
N ASN A 124 3.86 -4.99 7.18
CA ASN A 124 3.50 -5.51 5.86
C ASN A 124 4.75 -5.85 5.02
N TRP A 125 4.55 -6.71 4.03
CA TRP A 125 5.54 -7.00 3.01
C TRP A 125 5.01 -6.61 1.63
N PHE A 126 5.73 -5.74 0.95
CA PHE A 126 5.50 -5.32 -0.43
C PHE A 126 6.56 -5.93 -1.34
N GLU A 127 6.14 -6.75 -2.29
CA GLU A 127 6.98 -7.44 -3.25
C GLU A 127 6.55 -7.06 -4.68
N ALA A 128 7.36 -6.22 -5.34
CA ALA A 128 7.13 -5.83 -6.71
C ALA A 128 7.86 -6.77 -7.68
N GLU A 129 7.28 -6.91 -8.87
CA GLU A 129 7.85 -7.66 -9.98
C GLU A 129 9.10 -6.94 -10.52
N ASN A 130 9.99 -7.62 -11.26
CA ASN A 130 11.31 -7.08 -11.63
C ASN A 130 11.45 -6.74 -13.12
N VAL A 131 10.39 -6.83 -13.93
CA VAL A 131 10.43 -6.62 -15.39
C VAL A 131 9.60 -5.40 -15.78
N ASP A 132 8.31 -5.43 -15.44
CA ASP A 132 7.38 -4.32 -15.65
C ASP A 132 7.36 -3.39 -14.42
N GLY A 133 7.62 -3.95 -13.23
CA GLY A 133 7.71 -3.22 -11.98
C GLY A 133 6.35 -2.77 -11.45
N CYS A 134 6.35 -2.20 -10.25
CA CYS A 134 5.19 -1.55 -9.64
C CYS A 134 5.38 -0.04 -9.72
N GLY A 135 4.31 0.75 -9.87
CA GLY A 135 4.43 2.21 -9.74
C GLY A 135 4.96 2.58 -8.36
N SER A 136 4.12 2.41 -7.36
CA SER A 136 4.47 2.67 -5.97
C SER A 136 3.93 1.60 -5.03
N ALA A 137 4.69 1.22 -4.00
CA ALA A 137 4.13 0.32 -2.98
C ALA A 137 3.04 1.05 -2.18
N ILE A 138 3.33 2.28 -1.79
CA ILE A 138 2.40 3.15 -1.08
C ILE A 138 2.40 4.51 -1.75
N LEU A 139 1.25 4.91 -2.29
CA LEU A 139 0.98 6.26 -2.79
C LEU A 139 0.15 7.02 -1.75
N ILE A 140 0.56 8.23 -1.42
CA ILE A 140 -0.07 9.09 -0.41
C ILE A 140 -0.42 10.44 -1.06
N ASP A 141 -1.70 10.80 -1.06
CA ASP A 141 -2.21 12.04 -1.68
C ASP A 141 -3.08 12.82 -0.68
N ASP A 142 -2.70 14.06 -0.36
CA ASP A 142 -3.45 14.96 0.54
C ASP A 142 -3.82 14.37 1.93
N CYS A 143 -2.94 13.54 2.52
CA CYS A 143 -3.19 12.86 3.79
C CYS A 143 -2.49 13.51 4.99
N GLN A 144 -2.93 13.19 6.22
CA GLN A 144 -2.31 13.71 7.45
C GLN A 144 -2.07 12.66 8.52
N TYR A 145 -1.01 12.80 9.31
CA TYR A 145 -0.68 11.88 10.41
C TYR A 145 -0.56 10.41 9.96
N VAL A 146 -0.15 10.19 8.71
CA VAL A 146 0.07 8.85 8.16
C VAL A 146 1.36 8.27 8.76
N ARG A 147 1.29 7.03 9.22
CA ARG A 147 2.42 6.32 9.81
C ARG A 147 2.71 5.08 8.97
N ILE A 148 3.90 5.01 8.39
CA ILE A 148 4.37 3.88 7.61
C ILE A 148 5.58 3.31 8.37
N CYS A 149 5.36 2.22 9.10
CA CYS A 149 6.36 1.71 10.03
C CYS A 149 6.65 0.22 9.87
N ASP A 150 7.90 -0.18 10.06
CA ASP A 150 8.27 -1.59 10.22
C ASP A 150 7.83 -2.51 9.06
N ASN A 151 7.72 -1.96 7.85
CA ASN A 151 7.39 -2.72 6.65
C ASN A 151 8.65 -3.16 5.89
N LEU A 152 8.51 -4.21 5.08
CA LEU A 152 9.52 -4.67 4.13
C LEU A 152 9.08 -4.35 2.70
N PHE A 153 9.94 -3.70 1.93
CA PHE A 153 9.74 -3.41 0.51
C PHE A 153 10.89 -4.00 -0.29
N THR A 154 10.55 -4.75 -1.34
CA THR A 154 11.52 -5.36 -2.26
C THR A 154 10.92 -5.43 -3.65
N GLY A 155 11.73 -5.23 -4.68
CA GLY A 155 11.29 -5.33 -6.08
C GLY A 155 11.60 -4.06 -6.86
N ASP A 156 11.15 -4.03 -8.12
CA ASP A 156 11.25 -2.85 -8.98
C ASP A 156 10.04 -1.94 -8.74
N PHE A 157 10.28 -0.78 -8.11
CA PHE A 157 9.29 0.29 -7.99
C PHE A 157 9.67 1.40 -8.98
N ASN A 158 9.02 1.39 -10.15
CA ASN A 158 9.37 2.20 -11.31
C ASN A 158 9.01 3.69 -11.17
N SER A 159 8.20 4.06 -10.17
CA SER A 159 8.07 5.44 -9.68
C SER A 159 8.94 5.60 -8.42
N VAL A 160 8.47 5.06 -7.30
CA VAL A 160 9.14 5.12 -5.98
C VAL A 160 8.46 4.15 -5.02
N ALA A 161 9.17 3.59 -4.04
CA ALA A 161 8.54 2.65 -3.11
C ALA A 161 7.49 3.33 -2.20
N ILE A 162 7.81 4.50 -1.64
CA ILE A 162 6.87 5.35 -0.88
C ILE A 162 6.78 6.70 -1.56
N ASP A 163 5.59 7.03 -2.05
CA ASP A 163 5.32 8.16 -2.95
C ASP A 163 4.40 9.18 -2.29
N GLY A 164 4.86 10.42 -2.14
CA GLY A 164 4.00 11.57 -1.89
C GLY A 164 3.55 12.17 -3.22
N ALA A 165 2.27 11.98 -3.56
CA ALA A 165 1.64 12.50 -4.77
C ALA A 165 1.59 14.04 -4.78
N ALA A 166 0.99 14.63 -5.83
CA ALA A 166 0.91 16.08 -6.06
C ALA A 166 0.01 16.87 -5.06
N GLY A 167 -0.53 16.19 -4.05
CA GLY A 167 -1.21 16.80 -2.91
C GLY A 167 -0.36 16.67 -1.64
N ALA A 168 0.07 17.81 -1.09
CA ALA A 168 0.98 17.85 0.05
C ALA A 168 0.42 17.14 1.29
N SER A 169 0.95 15.95 1.56
CA SER A 169 0.66 15.19 2.77
C SER A 169 1.52 15.66 3.94
N ILE A 170 0.92 15.85 5.12
CA ILE A 170 1.60 16.48 6.27
C ILE A 170 1.59 15.63 7.54
N ASP A 171 2.53 15.92 8.44
CA ASP A 171 2.76 15.25 9.71
C ASP A 171 2.93 13.72 9.60
N TYR A 172 3.56 13.21 8.54
CA TYR A 172 3.82 11.78 8.39
C TYR A 172 4.99 11.28 9.23
N VAL A 173 4.98 9.97 9.47
CA VAL A 173 6.05 9.23 10.14
C VAL A 173 6.42 8.02 9.29
N ILE A 174 7.64 8.01 8.77
CA ILE A 174 8.18 6.87 8.01
C ILE A 174 9.37 6.30 8.78
N THR A 175 9.21 5.18 9.48
CA THR A 175 10.28 4.68 10.37
C THR A 175 10.39 3.17 10.45
N GLY A 176 11.61 2.65 10.67
CA GLY A 176 11.83 1.22 10.89
C GLY A 176 11.62 0.35 9.65
N ASN A 177 11.36 0.96 8.49
CA ASN A 177 11.14 0.21 7.26
C ASN A 177 12.47 -0.29 6.68
N THR A 178 12.41 -1.42 5.97
CA THR A 178 13.49 -1.91 5.11
C THR A 178 13.05 -1.78 3.66
N ILE A 179 13.71 -0.89 2.91
CA ILE A 179 13.30 -0.53 1.55
C ILE A 179 14.42 -0.87 0.58
N LEU A 180 14.13 -1.77 -0.36
CA LEU A 180 15.01 -2.13 -1.47
C LEU A 180 14.27 -1.92 -2.78
N ASN A 181 14.53 -0.79 -3.44
CA ASN A 181 14.04 -0.55 -4.81
C ASN A 181 15.10 -1.04 -5.80
N TYR A 182 14.76 -1.97 -6.68
CA TYR A 182 15.67 -2.45 -7.73
C TYR A 182 15.77 -1.51 -8.92
N ASP A 183 14.83 -0.58 -9.06
CA ASP A 183 14.95 0.48 -10.05
C ASP A 183 16.07 1.46 -9.68
N THR A 184 16.37 2.33 -10.63
CA THR A 184 17.23 3.49 -10.52
C THR A 184 16.56 4.71 -9.88
N GLY A 185 15.23 4.68 -9.68
CA GLY A 185 14.45 5.73 -9.03
C GLY A 185 14.64 5.82 -7.51
N PHE A 186 13.84 6.69 -6.90
CA PHE A 186 13.86 6.93 -5.46
C PHE A 186 13.28 5.74 -4.69
N THR A 187 13.57 5.69 -3.39
CA THR A 187 12.90 4.75 -2.45
C THR A 187 11.83 5.45 -1.63
N VAL A 188 12.03 6.73 -1.34
CA VAL A 188 11.07 7.62 -0.71
C VAL A 188 11.19 8.95 -1.44
N ASP A 189 10.07 9.44 -1.93
CA ASP A 189 9.91 10.71 -2.62
C ASP A 189 8.65 11.37 -2.08
N LEU A 190 8.73 12.64 -1.73
CA LEU A 190 7.70 13.38 -1.03
C LEU A 190 7.60 14.78 -1.63
N GLU A 191 6.38 15.25 -1.87
CA GLU A 191 6.14 16.55 -2.52
C GLU A 191 6.61 17.77 -1.71
N ASP A 192 6.88 18.89 -2.39
CA ASP A 192 7.01 20.21 -1.77
C ASP A 192 5.82 20.52 -0.84
N GLY A 193 6.12 21.00 0.37
CA GLY A 193 5.14 21.25 1.42
C GLY A 193 4.80 20.05 2.29
N ALA A 194 5.31 18.85 1.97
CA ALA A 194 5.22 17.69 2.84
C ALA A 194 5.93 17.95 4.19
N THR A 195 5.31 17.59 5.31
CA THR A 195 5.92 17.72 6.65
C THR A 195 5.90 16.41 7.42
N GLY A 196 6.87 16.22 8.32
CA GLY A 196 6.91 15.03 9.14
C GLY A 196 8.34 14.61 9.42
N PHE A 197 8.55 13.32 9.63
CA PHE A 197 9.89 12.77 9.74
C PHE A 197 10.00 11.37 9.16
N CYS A 198 11.16 11.12 8.57
CA CYS A 198 11.57 9.81 8.13
C CYS A 198 12.89 9.46 8.83
N ALA A 199 12.88 8.39 9.61
CA ALA A 199 13.98 8.08 10.52
C ALA A 199 14.15 6.57 10.68
N ASN A 200 15.36 6.10 10.95
CA ASN A 200 15.64 4.70 11.28
C ASN A 200 15.18 3.69 10.21
N ASN A 201 15.13 4.09 8.93
CA ASN A 201 14.87 3.17 7.83
C ASN A 201 16.20 2.59 7.32
N THR A 202 16.17 1.33 6.89
CA THR A 202 17.26 0.72 6.13
C THR A 202 16.90 0.81 4.67
N ILE A 203 17.69 1.54 3.88
CA ILE A 203 17.33 1.87 2.51
C ILE A 203 18.46 1.48 1.55
N ALA A 204 18.11 0.83 0.45
CA ALA A 204 19.00 0.49 -0.66
C ALA A 204 18.26 0.67 -1.99
N GLY A 205 19.01 0.99 -3.05
CA GLY A 205 18.48 1.20 -4.40
C GLY A 205 19.34 0.50 -5.45
N GLY A 206 18.78 0.24 -6.63
CA GLY A 206 19.50 -0.19 -7.83
C GLY A 206 20.33 0.92 -8.46
N GLY A 207 19.96 2.19 -8.19
CA GLY A 207 20.67 3.39 -8.60
C GLY A 207 21.88 3.77 -7.71
N ALA A 208 22.50 4.92 -8.04
CA ALA A 208 23.57 5.48 -7.20
C ALA A 208 22.99 5.98 -5.85
N ILE A 209 23.75 5.80 -4.77
CA ILE A 209 23.31 6.13 -3.39
C ILE A 209 22.76 7.57 -3.24
N ALA A 210 23.22 8.50 -4.07
CA ALA A 210 22.80 9.90 -4.05
C ALA A 210 21.34 10.15 -4.50
N GLY A 211 20.68 9.19 -5.14
CA GLY A 211 19.29 9.30 -5.61
C GLY A 211 18.33 8.37 -4.87
N ILE A 212 18.65 7.98 -3.63
CA ILE A 212 17.84 7.00 -2.90
C ILE A 212 16.68 7.67 -2.16
N VAL A 213 16.85 8.88 -1.64
CA VAL A 213 15.81 9.60 -0.90
C VAL A 213 15.73 11.04 -1.36
N ASP A 214 14.51 11.49 -1.66
CA ASP A 214 14.17 12.88 -1.93
C ASP A 214 13.27 13.42 -0.79
N TRP A 215 13.53 14.65 -0.36
CA TRP A 215 12.77 15.35 0.70
C TRP A 215 11.96 16.54 0.16
N GLY A 216 11.76 16.61 -1.15
CA GLY A 216 11.05 17.67 -1.84
C GLY A 216 12.01 18.68 -2.46
N ASP A 217 11.87 18.85 -3.78
CA ASP A 217 12.49 19.90 -4.60
C ASP A 217 11.55 21.11 -4.78
#